data_AF-A0A7X9S0T3-F1
#
_entry.id   AF-A0A7X9S0T3-F1
#
_cell.length_a   1.000
_cell.length_b   1.000
_cell.length_c   1.000
_cell.angle_alpha   90.00
_cell.angle_beta   90.00
_cell.angle_gamma   90.00
#
_symmetry.space_group_name_H-M   'P 1'
#
loop_
_entity.id
_entity.type
_entity.pdbx_description
1 polymer ?
#
loop_
_entity_poly.entity_id
_entity_poly.type
_entity_poly.pdbx_seq_one_letter_code
_entity_poly.pdbx_strand_id
1 'polypeptide(L)'
;MRAFYQRDDMSTWNNDRGAIFAKLQPIINTSKKHIGQKYEYFLMESVNTDDGEKAFNYLKKAYVTNPERIETYEGLLTRYIIDQEWSEAKEVALRIYESNLYSNQAYLWNHNVLMSTRGKSIVFSHGDMDTLPRHVLQLAKGVGDNAFIINEWLLGYHEKYRNKVCQYLGIRNYSKKLSDFADMATFKNAIVAYIIEQSKSTYQIYFGCGTDIQLFEKLGVKENMYLTGVVFQYSEEALDNLSLTIDNFENRYNLDYLKTNYQFHPHDAIIQKYLNATYIPGMNKLKKHYATVEDQRKVEKYNQLMHQIAVNSGRQAEIEAWYK
;
A
#
# COMPACT_ATOMS: atom_id res chain seq x y z
N MET A 1 24.82 6.98 -4.79
CA MET A 1 25.03 7.76 -6.04
C MET A 1 23.76 7.95 -6.85
N ARG A 2 22.96 6.91 -7.12
CA ARG A 2 21.63 7.10 -7.74
C ARG A 2 20.75 8.08 -6.97
N ALA A 3 20.61 7.91 -5.65
CA ALA A 3 19.87 8.84 -4.80
C ALA A 3 20.41 10.28 -4.82
N PHE A 4 21.69 10.48 -5.12
CA PHE A 4 22.30 11.80 -5.27
C PHE A 4 21.82 12.45 -6.58
N TYR A 5 21.94 11.76 -7.72
CA TYR A 5 21.42 12.27 -8.99
C TYR A 5 19.91 12.47 -9.02
N GLN A 6 19.16 11.63 -8.31
CA GLN A 6 17.71 11.80 -8.14
C GLN A 6 17.35 13.11 -7.45
N ARG A 7 18.14 13.51 -6.44
CA ARG A 7 17.91 14.74 -5.68
C ARG A 7 18.42 15.96 -6.42
N ASP A 8 19.59 15.85 -7.04
CA ASP A 8 20.28 16.98 -7.65
C ASP A 8 19.75 17.32 -9.04
N ASP A 9 19.15 16.35 -9.73
CA ASP A 9 18.59 16.50 -11.08
C ASP A 9 17.23 15.80 -11.18
N MET A 10 16.31 16.23 -10.32
CA MET A 10 14.97 15.64 -10.21
C MET A 10 14.16 15.76 -11.51
N SER A 11 14.40 16.81 -12.30
CA SER A 11 13.76 16.99 -13.61
C SER A 11 14.17 15.86 -14.57
N THR A 12 15.48 15.61 -14.72
CA THR A 12 15.95 14.51 -15.57
C THR A 12 15.54 13.16 -15.01
N TRP A 13 15.54 12.97 -13.68
CA TRP A 13 15.01 11.75 -13.08
C TRP A 13 13.55 11.49 -13.45
N ASN A 14 12.70 12.52 -13.47
CA ASN A 14 11.28 12.35 -13.78
C ASN A 14 11.00 12.21 -15.27
N ASN A 15 11.80 12.85 -16.13
CA ASN A 15 11.52 12.97 -17.57
C ASN A 15 12.41 12.09 -18.47
N ASP A 16 13.62 11.74 -18.02
CA ASP A 16 14.60 10.94 -18.77
C ASP A 16 15.53 10.15 -17.81
N ARG A 17 14.98 9.10 -17.19
CA ARG A 17 15.77 8.19 -16.34
C ARG A 17 16.91 7.53 -17.10
N GLY A 18 16.75 7.32 -18.40
CA GLY A 18 17.76 6.73 -19.28
C GLY A 18 19.06 7.53 -19.27
N ALA A 19 18.98 8.87 -19.30
CA ALA A 19 20.15 9.73 -19.16
C ALA A 19 20.88 9.56 -17.81
N ILE A 20 20.14 9.40 -16.70
CA ILE A 20 20.74 9.13 -15.40
C ILE A 20 21.40 7.74 -15.36
N PHE A 21 20.75 6.72 -15.92
CA PHE A 21 21.30 5.38 -15.98
C PHE A 21 22.56 5.31 -16.84
N ALA A 22 22.61 6.06 -17.94
CA ALA A 22 23.80 6.19 -18.78
C ALA A 22 24.98 6.81 -18.02
N LYS A 23 24.73 7.80 -17.15
CA LYS A 23 25.77 8.39 -16.28
C LYS A 23 26.33 7.39 -15.25
N LEU A 24 25.50 6.48 -14.76
CA LEU A 24 25.88 5.49 -13.74
C LEU A 24 26.54 4.24 -14.35
N GLN A 25 26.25 3.91 -15.60
CA GLN A 25 26.73 2.67 -16.24
C GLN A 25 28.27 2.51 -16.25
N PRO A 26 29.10 3.55 -16.49
CA PRO A 26 30.56 3.41 -16.44
C PRO A 26 31.08 2.94 -15.07
N ILE A 27 30.40 3.34 -13.99
CA ILE A 27 30.76 2.93 -12.63
C ILE A 27 30.43 1.46 -12.45
N ILE A 28 29.26 1.01 -12.88
CA ILE A 28 28.85 -0.41 -12.82
C ILE A 28 29.80 -1.28 -13.66
N ASN A 29 30.15 -0.83 -14.87
CA ASN A 29 31.11 -1.51 -15.74
C ASN A 29 32.50 -1.61 -15.09
N THR A 30 32.94 -0.57 -14.38
CA THR A 30 34.21 -0.57 -13.64
C THR A 30 34.13 -1.51 -12.45
N SER A 31 33.05 -1.46 -11.66
CA SER A 31 32.82 -2.37 -10.55
C SER A 31 32.88 -3.82 -11.00
N LYS A 32 32.24 -4.18 -12.13
CA LYS A 32 32.28 -5.53 -12.69
C LYS A 32 33.70 -6.09 -12.86
N LYS A 33 34.68 -5.24 -13.21
CA LYS A 33 36.08 -5.67 -13.36
C LYS A 33 36.73 -6.06 -12.01
N HIS A 34 36.28 -5.47 -10.92
CA HIS A 34 36.82 -5.69 -9.57
C HIS A 34 36.03 -6.74 -8.77
N ILE A 35 34.70 -6.70 -8.83
CA ILE A 35 33.83 -7.59 -8.06
C ILE A 35 33.31 -8.78 -8.88
N GLY A 36 33.48 -8.78 -10.21
CA GLY A 36 32.96 -9.83 -11.08
C GLY A 36 31.43 -9.84 -11.16
N GLN A 37 30.86 -10.99 -11.50
CA GLN A 37 29.42 -11.23 -11.54
C GLN A 37 28.89 -11.71 -10.17
N LYS A 38 29.08 -10.88 -9.14
CA LYS A 38 28.60 -11.14 -7.76
C LYS A 38 27.29 -10.43 -7.47
N TYR A 39 26.75 -10.65 -6.27
CA TYR A 39 25.50 -10.05 -5.78
C TYR A 39 25.41 -8.54 -6.07
N GLU A 40 26.41 -7.76 -5.66
CA GLU A 40 26.40 -6.31 -5.80
C GLU A 40 26.35 -5.87 -7.27
N TYR A 41 27.02 -6.62 -8.16
CA TYR A 41 26.97 -6.33 -9.60
C TYR A 41 25.55 -6.51 -10.15
N PHE A 42 24.92 -7.66 -9.87
CA PHE A 42 23.57 -7.94 -10.35
C PHE A 42 22.53 -7.00 -9.74
N LEU A 43 22.67 -6.65 -8.46
CA LEU A 43 21.79 -5.68 -7.82
C LEU A 43 21.95 -4.29 -8.48
N MET A 44 23.18 -3.83 -8.72
CA MET A 44 23.44 -2.56 -9.41
C MET A 44 22.86 -2.54 -10.84
N GLU A 45 23.05 -3.62 -11.60
CA GLU A 45 22.47 -3.75 -12.94
C GLU A 45 20.93 -3.72 -12.90
N SER A 46 20.31 -4.41 -11.92
CA SER A 46 18.84 -4.41 -11.79
C SER A 46 18.26 -3.02 -11.54
N VAL A 47 18.95 -2.20 -10.72
CA VAL A 47 18.47 -0.86 -10.37
C VAL A 47 18.90 0.21 -11.38
N ASN A 48 19.75 -0.12 -12.35
CA ASN A 48 20.25 0.78 -13.41
C ASN A 48 19.77 0.37 -14.81
N THR A 49 18.74 -0.48 -14.89
CA THR A 49 18.16 -0.95 -16.15
C THR A 49 16.69 -0.47 -16.24
N ASP A 50 16.34 0.22 -17.32
CA ASP A 50 14.95 0.71 -17.54
C ASP A 50 14.03 -0.38 -18.11
N ASP A 51 14.59 -1.33 -18.86
CA ASP A 51 13.88 -2.51 -19.37
C ASP A 51 13.48 -3.43 -18.21
N GLY A 52 12.17 -3.46 -17.90
CA GLY A 52 11.65 -4.18 -16.74
C GLY A 52 11.94 -5.68 -16.71
N GLU A 53 11.97 -6.36 -17.86
CA GLU A 53 12.32 -7.78 -17.93
C GLU A 53 13.79 -8.00 -17.66
N LYS A 54 14.67 -7.19 -18.27
CA LYS A 54 16.12 -7.28 -18.03
C LYS A 54 16.46 -6.93 -16.59
N ALA A 55 15.86 -5.87 -16.05
CA ALA A 55 16.03 -5.47 -14.66
C ALA A 55 15.63 -6.60 -13.71
N PHE A 56 14.48 -7.24 -13.96
CA PHE A 56 14.03 -8.38 -13.17
C PHE A 56 14.94 -9.60 -13.29
N ASN A 57 15.46 -9.90 -14.48
CA ASN A 57 16.42 -11.00 -14.67
C ASN A 57 17.72 -10.75 -13.89
N TYR A 58 18.20 -9.52 -13.83
CA TYR A 58 19.33 -9.17 -12.96
C TYR A 58 18.98 -9.29 -11.48
N LEU A 59 17.79 -8.86 -11.07
CA LEU A 59 17.32 -8.99 -9.69
C LEU A 59 17.26 -10.46 -9.25
N LYS A 60 16.72 -11.34 -10.11
CA LYS A 60 16.71 -12.80 -9.90
C LYS A 60 18.12 -13.36 -9.77
N LYS A 61 19.07 -12.93 -10.61
CA LYS A 61 20.48 -13.34 -10.49
C LYS A 61 21.11 -12.87 -9.19
N ALA A 62 20.83 -11.65 -8.74
CA ALA A 62 21.28 -11.15 -7.44
C ALA A 62 20.75 -12.06 -6.33
N TYR A 63 19.44 -12.33 -6.31
CA TYR A 63 18.81 -13.18 -5.32
C TYR A 63 19.37 -14.60 -5.29
N VAL A 64 19.53 -15.27 -6.44
CA VAL A 64 20.13 -16.61 -6.51
C VAL A 64 21.58 -16.61 -6.03
N THR A 65 22.33 -15.52 -6.27
CA THR A 65 23.72 -15.41 -5.81
C THR A 65 23.81 -15.28 -4.29
N ASN A 66 22.85 -14.60 -3.65
CA ASN A 66 22.76 -14.51 -2.19
C ASN A 66 21.31 -14.27 -1.74
N PRO A 67 20.56 -15.33 -1.38
CA PRO A 67 19.13 -15.23 -1.12
C PRO A 67 18.78 -14.67 0.25
N GLU A 68 19.77 -14.51 1.15
CA GLU A 68 19.57 -13.97 2.51
C GLU A 68 19.63 -12.43 2.55
N ARG A 69 19.91 -11.81 1.40
CA ARG A 69 20.06 -10.36 1.26
C ARG A 69 18.73 -9.70 0.91
N ILE A 70 18.24 -8.90 1.87
CA ILE A 70 16.90 -8.29 1.85
C ILE A 70 16.67 -7.31 0.69
N GLU A 71 17.72 -6.75 0.08
CA GLU A 71 17.60 -5.69 -0.93
C GLU A 71 16.91 -6.16 -2.21
N THR A 72 16.77 -7.48 -2.41
CA THR A 72 16.06 -8.06 -3.56
C THR A 72 14.58 -8.31 -3.29
N TYR A 73 14.17 -8.40 -2.03
CA TYR A 73 12.89 -9.01 -1.66
C TYR A 73 11.68 -8.20 -2.16
N GLU A 74 11.64 -6.89 -1.94
CA GLU A 74 10.50 -6.07 -2.37
C GLU A 74 10.32 -6.07 -3.89
N GLY A 75 11.42 -5.99 -4.64
CA GLY A 75 11.39 -6.01 -6.10
C GLY A 75 10.92 -7.35 -6.64
N LEU A 76 11.35 -8.47 -6.04
CA LEU A 76 10.86 -9.80 -6.38
C LEU A 76 9.38 -9.95 -6.05
N LEU A 77 8.96 -9.58 -4.83
CA LEU A 77 7.57 -9.67 -4.39
C LEU A 77 6.65 -8.85 -5.31
N THR A 78 7.03 -7.61 -5.60
CA THR A 78 6.26 -6.72 -6.49
C THR A 78 6.10 -7.36 -7.86
N ARG A 79 7.18 -7.93 -8.42
CA ARG A 79 7.13 -8.56 -9.72
C ARG A 79 6.27 -9.82 -9.73
N TYR A 80 6.38 -10.66 -8.71
CA TYR A 80 5.55 -11.86 -8.56
C TYR A 80 4.07 -11.52 -8.34
N ILE A 81 3.74 -10.40 -7.69
CA ILE A 81 2.36 -9.88 -7.59
C ILE A 81 1.85 -9.43 -8.97
N ILE A 82 2.64 -8.66 -9.72
CA ILE A 82 2.30 -8.21 -11.09
C ILE A 82 2.02 -9.41 -11.99
N ASP A 83 2.88 -10.43 -11.89
CA ASP A 83 2.82 -11.65 -12.68
C ASP A 83 1.87 -12.70 -12.08
N GLN A 84 1.27 -12.45 -10.91
CA GLN A 84 0.47 -13.41 -10.13
C GLN A 84 1.13 -14.80 -10.01
N GLU A 85 2.45 -14.82 -9.83
CA GLU A 85 3.26 -15.98 -9.52
C GLU A 85 3.17 -16.23 -8.00
N TRP A 86 1.99 -16.68 -7.55
CA TRP A 86 1.63 -16.68 -6.11
C TRP A 86 2.48 -17.63 -5.26
N SER A 87 3.03 -18.69 -5.84
CA SER A 87 3.92 -19.62 -5.12
C SER A 87 5.23 -18.93 -4.77
N GLU A 88 5.83 -18.26 -5.75
CA GLU A 88 7.06 -17.49 -5.63
C GLU A 88 6.85 -16.24 -4.77
N ALA A 89 5.71 -15.55 -4.94
CA ALA A 89 5.32 -14.45 -4.08
C ALA A 89 5.23 -14.88 -2.61
N LYS A 90 4.68 -16.07 -2.34
CA LYS A 90 4.57 -16.63 -0.99
C LYS A 90 5.94 -16.93 -0.38
N GLU A 91 6.85 -17.51 -1.14
CA GLU A 91 8.22 -17.77 -0.68
C GLU A 91 8.92 -16.46 -0.27
N VAL A 92 8.89 -15.46 -1.15
CA VAL A 92 9.53 -14.16 -0.88
C VAL A 92 8.85 -13.43 0.28
N ALA A 93 7.51 -13.47 0.36
CA ALA A 93 6.77 -12.89 1.47
C ALA A 93 7.17 -13.52 2.82
N LEU A 94 7.41 -14.83 2.87
CA LEU A 94 7.85 -15.52 4.08
C LEU A 94 9.24 -15.01 4.51
N ARG A 95 10.17 -14.84 3.56
CA ARG A 95 11.50 -14.26 3.82
C ARG A 95 11.44 -12.82 4.29
N ILE A 96 10.57 -12.00 3.70
CA ILE A 96 10.33 -10.61 4.13
C ILE A 96 9.80 -10.57 5.58
N TYR A 97 8.89 -11.49 5.91
CA TYR A 97 8.35 -11.61 7.25
C TYR A 97 9.45 -12.00 8.26
N GLU A 98 10.25 -13.01 7.94
CA GLU A 98 11.31 -13.53 8.81
C GLU A 98 12.49 -12.57 8.98
N SER A 99 12.77 -11.73 7.97
CA SER A 99 13.88 -10.77 8.01
C SER A 99 13.55 -9.47 8.75
N ASN A 100 12.32 -9.29 9.23
CA ASN A 100 11.83 -8.02 9.81
C ASN A 100 12.06 -6.81 8.89
N LEU A 101 11.89 -6.98 7.58
CA LEU A 101 12.09 -5.88 6.61
C LEU A 101 11.07 -4.73 6.83
N TYR A 102 9.84 -5.08 7.21
CA TYR A 102 8.83 -4.12 7.62
C TYR A 102 8.71 -4.07 9.13
N SER A 103 8.40 -2.88 9.66
CA SER A 103 8.19 -2.73 11.08
C SER A 103 6.91 -3.41 11.54
N ASN A 104 6.86 -3.76 12.83
CA ASN A 104 5.65 -4.28 13.43
C ASN A 104 4.47 -3.29 13.30
N GLN A 105 4.72 -1.98 13.35
CA GLN A 105 3.68 -0.98 13.13
C GLN A 105 3.11 -1.03 11.70
N ALA A 106 3.96 -1.24 10.70
CA ALA A 106 3.53 -1.39 9.30
C ALA A 106 2.63 -2.62 9.13
N TYR A 107 2.97 -3.73 9.78
CA TYR A 107 2.14 -4.93 9.80
C TYR A 107 0.84 -4.72 10.58
N LEU A 108 0.85 -4.13 11.77
CA LEU A 108 -0.35 -3.98 12.58
C LEU A 108 -1.38 -3.02 11.95
N TRP A 109 -0.93 -1.94 11.30
CA TRP A 109 -1.83 -1.08 10.54
C TRP A 109 -2.45 -1.82 9.34
N ASN A 110 -1.64 -2.54 8.55
CA ASN A 110 -2.15 -3.29 7.40
C ASN A 110 -3.03 -4.48 7.81
N HIS A 111 -2.74 -5.10 8.95
CA HIS A 111 -3.60 -6.11 9.58
C HIS A 111 -4.96 -5.50 9.88
N ASN A 112 -5.02 -4.33 10.52
CA ASN A 112 -6.29 -3.68 10.85
C ASN A 112 -7.09 -3.29 9.58
N VAL A 113 -6.42 -2.88 8.49
CA VAL A 113 -7.06 -2.69 7.18
C VAL A 113 -7.68 -4.00 6.67
N LEU A 114 -6.93 -5.11 6.65
CA LEU A 114 -7.44 -6.42 6.22
C LEU A 114 -8.60 -6.90 7.09
N MET A 115 -8.47 -6.74 8.41
CA MET A 115 -9.52 -7.07 9.38
C MET A 115 -10.73 -6.14 9.30
N SER A 116 -10.66 -5.02 8.58
CA SER A 116 -11.84 -4.19 8.32
C SER A 116 -12.78 -4.80 7.29
N THR A 117 -12.25 -5.66 6.42
CA THR A 117 -12.99 -6.26 5.30
C THR A 117 -13.91 -7.38 5.77
N ARG A 118 -14.99 -7.60 5.02
CA ARG A 118 -15.98 -8.65 5.28
C ARG A 118 -16.34 -9.34 3.97
N GLY A 119 -16.64 -10.64 4.07
CA GLY A 119 -17.02 -11.45 2.91
C GLY A 119 -15.96 -11.45 1.79
N LYS A 120 -16.36 -11.91 0.61
CA LYS A 120 -15.52 -11.84 -0.59
C LYS A 120 -15.33 -10.38 -0.98
N SER A 121 -14.10 -9.89 -0.94
CA SER A 121 -13.84 -8.44 -1.01
C SER A 121 -12.66 -8.06 -1.90
N ILE A 122 -12.66 -6.80 -2.32
CA ILE A 122 -11.54 -6.12 -2.99
C ILE A 122 -11.07 -5.00 -2.06
N VAL A 123 -9.76 -4.87 -1.90
CA VAL A 123 -9.16 -3.74 -1.17
C VAL A 123 -8.19 -3.01 -2.06
N PHE A 124 -8.51 -1.77 -2.40
CA PHE A 124 -7.60 -0.90 -3.12
C PHE A 124 -6.51 -0.35 -2.19
N SER A 125 -5.27 -0.41 -2.65
CA SER A 125 -4.08 0.20 -2.05
C SER A 125 -3.44 1.20 -3.01
N HIS A 126 -2.64 2.12 -2.46
CA HIS A 126 -2.04 3.21 -3.23
C HIS A 126 -0.52 3.12 -3.32
N GLY A 127 0.19 3.15 -2.19
CA GLY A 127 1.64 3.17 -2.13
C GLY A 127 2.26 1.83 -1.75
N ASP A 128 3.58 1.83 -1.58
CA ASP A 128 4.32 0.59 -1.28
C ASP A 128 4.02 0.12 0.15
N MET A 129 3.98 1.04 1.13
CA MET A 129 3.78 0.75 2.56
C MET A 129 2.37 0.28 2.93
N ASP A 130 1.38 0.50 2.05
CA ASP A 130 0.03 -0.03 2.22
C ASP A 130 -0.28 -1.19 1.24
N THR A 131 0.64 -1.52 0.33
CA THR A 131 0.50 -2.64 -0.61
C THR A 131 1.33 -3.84 -0.18
N LEU A 132 2.65 -3.67 -0.06
CA LEU A 132 3.58 -4.79 0.10
C LEU A 132 3.49 -5.44 1.49
N PRO A 133 3.48 -4.71 2.62
CA PRO A 133 3.31 -5.35 3.93
C PRO A 133 1.96 -6.07 4.05
N ARG A 134 0.94 -5.58 3.33
CA ARG A 134 -0.39 -6.21 3.28
C ARG A 134 -0.36 -7.54 2.55
N HIS A 135 0.30 -7.60 1.39
CA HIS A 135 0.52 -8.86 0.68
C HIS A 135 1.37 -9.83 1.50
N VAL A 136 2.38 -9.34 2.23
CA VAL A 136 3.18 -10.20 3.12
C VAL A 136 2.30 -10.83 4.20
N LEU A 137 1.41 -10.06 4.83
CA LEU A 137 0.49 -10.61 5.83
C LEU A 137 -0.44 -11.69 5.26
N GLN A 138 -1.01 -11.47 4.07
CA GLN A 138 -1.84 -12.48 3.41
C GLN A 138 -1.03 -13.74 3.07
N LEU A 139 0.09 -13.58 2.36
CA LEU A 139 0.84 -14.69 1.81
C LEU A 139 1.59 -15.50 2.89
N ALA A 140 2.21 -14.82 3.86
CA ALA A 140 3.01 -15.45 4.91
C ALA A 140 2.16 -15.90 6.11
N LYS A 141 1.04 -15.23 6.41
CA LYS A 141 0.27 -15.44 7.64
C LYS A 141 -1.21 -15.78 7.44
N GLY A 142 -1.74 -15.74 6.23
CA GLY A 142 -3.16 -16.00 5.95
C GLY A 142 -4.11 -14.94 6.54
N VAL A 143 -3.61 -13.73 6.77
CA VAL A 143 -4.43 -12.65 7.36
C VAL A 143 -5.31 -12.05 6.27
N GLY A 144 -6.62 -12.06 6.45
CA GLY A 144 -7.55 -11.41 5.53
C GLY A 144 -7.65 -12.07 4.15
N ASP A 145 -7.61 -13.41 4.10
CA ASP A 145 -7.71 -14.22 2.87
C ASP A 145 -9.02 -14.00 2.08
N ASN A 146 -10.01 -13.37 2.71
CA ASN A 146 -11.26 -12.97 2.08
C ASN A 146 -11.13 -11.74 1.16
N ALA A 147 -9.98 -11.04 1.18
CA ALA A 147 -9.73 -9.82 0.43
C ALA A 147 -8.75 -10.00 -0.72
N PHE A 148 -9.09 -9.50 -1.90
CA PHE A 148 -8.16 -9.37 -3.01
C PHE A 148 -7.56 -7.96 -3.04
N ILE A 149 -6.26 -7.85 -2.80
CA ILE A 149 -5.54 -6.57 -2.75
C ILE A 149 -5.23 -6.11 -4.17
N ILE A 150 -5.60 -4.88 -4.51
CA ILE A 150 -5.34 -4.26 -5.81
C ILE A 150 -4.63 -2.93 -5.61
N ASN A 151 -3.40 -2.80 -6.11
CA ASN A 151 -2.73 -1.50 -6.14
C ASN A 151 -3.18 -0.71 -7.36
N GLU A 152 -3.70 0.50 -7.13
CA GLU A 152 -4.25 1.31 -8.23
C GLU A 152 -3.19 1.74 -9.24
N TRP A 153 -1.99 2.11 -8.82
CA TRP A 153 -0.93 2.54 -9.74
C TRP A 153 -0.40 1.39 -10.58
N LEU A 154 -0.31 0.18 -10.02
CA LEU A 154 0.06 -1.00 -10.81
C LEU A 154 -0.95 -1.29 -11.92
N LEU A 155 -2.25 -1.01 -11.73
CA LEU A 155 -3.25 -1.12 -12.80
C LEU A 155 -2.95 -0.16 -13.97
N GLY A 156 -2.49 1.05 -13.66
CA GLY A 156 -2.13 2.07 -14.65
C GLY A 156 -0.84 1.72 -15.40
N TYR A 157 0.22 1.40 -14.68
CA TYR A 157 1.55 1.17 -15.25
C TYR A 157 1.73 -0.20 -15.92
N HIS A 158 0.98 -1.23 -15.50
CA HIS A 158 1.22 -2.60 -15.96
C HIS A 158 -0.05 -3.22 -16.57
N GLU A 159 -0.11 -3.25 -17.91
CA GLU A 159 -1.19 -3.93 -18.63
C GLU A 159 -1.33 -5.41 -18.25
N LYS A 160 -0.21 -6.12 -18.09
CA LYS A 160 -0.20 -7.53 -17.65
C LYS A 160 -0.89 -7.70 -16.29
N TYR A 161 -0.57 -6.85 -15.31
CA TYR A 161 -1.22 -6.87 -14.00
C TYR A 161 -2.72 -6.58 -14.12
N ARG A 162 -3.09 -5.50 -14.82
CA ARG A 162 -4.49 -5.13 -15.04
C ARG A 162 -5.31 -6.27 -15.67
N ASN A 163 -4.77 -6.94 -16.68
CA ASN A 163 -5.44 -8.06 -17.35
C ASN A 163 -5.59 -9.27 -16.41
N LYS A 164 -4.56 -9.59 -15.63
CA LYS A 164 -4.64 -10.66 -14.64
C LYS A 164 -5.61 -10.35 -13.50
N VAL A 165 -5.70 -9.08 -13.08
CA VAL A 165 -6.73 -8.62 -12.13
C VAL A 165 -8.13 -8.82 -12.71
N CYS A 166 -8.37 -8.39 -13.96
CA CYS A 166 -9.67 -8.58 -14.62
C CYS A 166 -10.03 -10.07 -14.73
N GLN A 167 -9.06 -10.92 -15.11
CA GLN A 167 -9.23 -12.36 -15.17
C GLN A 167 -9.60 -12.97 -13.82
N TYR A 168 -8.90 -12.60 -12.73
CA TYR A 168 -9.20 -13.07 -11.38
C TYR A 168 -10.61 -12.69 -10.92
N LEU A 169 -11.04 -11.48 -11.26
CA LEU A 169 -12.38 -10.98 -10.94
C LEU A 169 -13.48 -11.53 -11.85
N GLY A 170 -13.12 -12.24 -12.92
CA GLY A 170 -14.09 -12.76 -13.90
C GLY A 170 -14.74 -11.67 -14.77
N ILE A 171 -14.09 -10.51 -14.90
CA ILE A 171 -14.58 -9.37 -15.70
C ILE A 171 -13.80 -9.25 -17.00
N ARG A 172 -14.37 -8.54 -18.00
CA ARG A 172 -13.67 -8.29 -19.26
C ARG A 172 -12.44 -7.42 -19.03
N ASN A 173 -11.40 -7.59 -19.85
CA ASN A 173 -10.24 -6.70 -19.81
C ASN A 173 -10.65 -5.26 -20.16
N TYR A 174 -10.04 -4.31 -19.48
CA TYR A 174 -10.22 -2.90 -19.79
C TYR A 174 -9.64 -2.57 -21.18
N SER A 175 -10.48 -2.01 -22.07
CA SER A 175 -10.14 -1.86 -23.48
C SER A 175 -9.46 -0.54 -23.85
N LYS A 176 -9.68 0.52 -23.06
CA LYS A 176 -9.07 1.84 -23.32
C LYS A 176 -7.59 1.83 -22.96
N LYS A 177 -6.83 2.68 -23.63
CA LYS A 177 -5.38 2.85 -23.47
C LYS A 177 -5.05 4.20 -22.86
N LEU A 178 -3.84 4.35 -22.34
CA LEU A 178 -3.35 5.63 -21.80
C LEU A 178 -3.51 6.79 -22.79
N SER A 179 -3.34 6.54 -24.09
CA SER A 179 -3.53 7.52 -25.17
C SER A 179 -4.94 8.11 -25.26
N ASP A 180 -5.94 7.44 -24.65
CA ASP A 180 -7.33 7.90 -24.63
C ASP A 180 -7.60 8.86 -23.46
N PHE A 181 -6.58 9.18 -22.66
CA PHE A 181 -6.65 10.01 -21.45
C PHE A 181 -5.59 11.10 -21.45
N ALA A 182 -5.84 12.17 -20.70
CA ALA A 182 -4.91 13.30 -20.59
C ALA A 182 -3.60 12.90 -19.89
N ASP A 183 -3.68 12.03 -18.88
CA ASP A 183 -2.54 11.63 -18.07
C ASP A 183 -2.74 10.25 -17.41
N MET A 184 -1.68 9.75 -16.78
CA MET A 184 -1.67 8.48 -16.06
C MET A 184 -2.68 8.45 -14.90
N ALA A 185 -2.87 9.56 -14.19
CA ALA A 185 -3.78 9.61 -13.06
C ALA A 185 -5.24 9.40 -13.52
N THR A 186 -5.64 10.06 -14.60
CA THR A 186 -6.97 9.95 -15.20
C THR A 186 -7.21 8.55 -15.77
N PHE A 187 -6.22 7.98 -16.45
CA PHE A 187 -6.29 6.60 -16.96
C PHE A 187 -6.46 5.58 -15.83
N LYS A 188 -5.61 5.67 -14.80
CA LYS A 188 -5.67 4.83 -13.60
C LYS A 188 -7.03 4.92 -12.92
N ASN A 189 -7.54 6.13 -12.72
CA ASN A 189 -8.85 6.36 -12.10
C ASN A 189 -9.99 5.74 -12.92
N ALA A 190 -9.93 5.82 -14.25
CA ALA A 190 -10.93 5.22 -15.12
C ALA A 190 -10.91 3.67 -15.05
N ILE A 191 -9.74 3.06 -14.83
CA ILE A 191 -9.64 1.61 -14.58
C ILE A 191 -10.23 1.25 -13.21
N VAL A 192 -9.95 2.03 -12.16
CA VAL A 192 -10.54 1.81 -10.83
C VAL A 192 -12.07 1.89 -10.88
N ALA A 193 -12.64 2.92 -11.52
CA ALA A 193 -14.09 3.03 -11.74
C ALA A 193 -14.66 1.83 -12.50
N TYR A 194 -13.97 1.38 -13.55
CA TYR A 194 -14.38 0.20 -14.29
C TYR A 194 -14.42 -1.05 -13.40
N ILE A 195 -13.38 -1.29 -12.59
CA ILE A 195 -13.34 -2.45 -11.68
C ILE A 195 -14.47 -2.36 -10.66
N ILE A 196 -14.73 -1.18 -10.08
CA ILE A 196 -15.86 -0.98 -9.16
C ILE A 196 -17.16 -1.40 -9.84
N GLU A 197 -17.46 -0.81 -10.99
CA GLU A 197 -18.73 -1.01 -11.69
C GLU A 197 -18.94 -2.48 -12.08
N GLN A 198 -17.90 -3.15 -12.57
CA GLN A 198 -18.00 -4.54 -13.01
C GLN A 198 -18.01 -5.55 -11.85
N SER A 199 -17.56 -5.17 -10.65
CA SER A 199 -17.35 -6.10 -9.53
C SER A 199 -18.31 -5.90 -8.35
N LYS A 200 -19.02 -4.76 -8.27
CA LYS A 200 -19.85 -4.37 -7.11
C LYS A 200 -20.97 -5.34 -6.74
N SER A 201 -21.43 -6.16 -7.68
CA SER A 201 -22.46 -7.19 -7.42
C SER A 201 -21.91 -8.47 -6.80
N THR A 202 -20.60 -8.71 -6.88
CA THR A 202 -19.95 -9.96 -6.46
C THR A 202 -18.97 -9.76 -5.31
N TYR A 203 -18.38 -8.56 -5.22
CA TYR A 203 -17.34 -8.23 -4.25
C TYR A 203 -17.75 -7.02 -3.42
N GLN A 204 -17.47 -7.07 -2.12
CA GLN A 204 -17.47 -5.88 -1.28
C GLN A 204 -16.21 -5.07 -1.58
N ILE A 205 -16.36 -3.78 -1.88
CA ILE A 205 -15.24 -2.95 -2.33
C ILE A 205 -14.80 -2.01 -1.22
N TYR A 206 -13.50 -2.01 -0.96
CA TYR A 206 -12.87 -1.20 0.08
C TYR A 206 -11.71 -0.38 -0.47
N PHE A 207 -11.49 0.78 0.13
CA PHE A 207 -10.33 1.65 -0.10
C PHE A 207 -9.63 1.92 1.22
N GLY A 208 -8.30 1.78 1.26
CA GLY A 208 -7.53 2.22 2.43
C GLY A 208 -7.69 3.73 2.65
N CYS A 209 -7.76 4.18 3.91
CA CYS A 209 -7.93 5.61 4.24
C CYS A 209 -6.75 6.53 3.86
N GLY A 210 -5.72 6.01 3.18
CA GLY A 210 -4.70 6.82 2.49
C GLY A 210 -5.11 7.27 1.08
N THR A 211 -6.29 6.83 0.60
CA THR A 211 -6.84 7.22 -0.70
C THR A 211 -7.28 8.69 -0.66
N ASP A 212 -6.90 9.45 -1.69
CA ASP A 212 -7.33 10.83 -1.86
C ASP A 212 -8.87 10.90 -1.98
N ILE A 213 -9.54 11.61 -1.07
CA ILE A 213 -11.01 11.76 -1.10
C ILE A 213 -11.48 12.41 -2.42
N GLN A 214 -10.64 13.24 -3.05
CA GLN A 214 -10.94 13.79 -4.38
C GLN A 214 -11.05 12.71 -5.45
N LEU A 215 -10.45 11.52 -5.25
CA LEU A 215 -10.68 10.37 -6.11
C LEU A 215 -12.16 10.02 -6.12
N PHE A 216 -12.81 9.91 -4.95
CA PHE A 216 -14.21 9.52 -4.87
C PHE A 216 -15.14 10.56 -5.52
N GLU A 217 -14.79 11.83 -5.45
CA GLU A 217 -15.48 12.92 -6.18
C GLU A 217 -15.32 12.76 -7.69
N LYS A 218 -14.09 12.58 -8.17
CA LYS A 218 -13.77 12.39 -9.59
C LYS A 218 -14.44 11.14 -10.17
N LEU A 219 -14.59 10.10 -9.37
CA LEU A 219 -15.26 8.86 -9.75
C LEU A 219 -16.79 8.95 -9.63
N GLY A 220 -17.34 10.01 -9.04
CA GLY A 220 -18.79 10.16 -8.82
C GLY A 220 -19.38 9.18 -7.80
N VAL A 221 -18.55 8.66 -6.88
CA VAL A 221 -18.95 7.63 -5.90
C VAL A 221 -18.85 8.09 -4.45
N LYS A 222 -18.51 9.37 -4.20
CA LYS A 222 -18.30 9.92 -2.85
C LYS A 222 -19.46 9.62 -1.88
N GLU A 223 -20.71 9.82 -2.31
CA GLU A 223 -21.89 9.59 -1.48
C GLU A 223 -22.11 8.11 -1.11
N ASN A 224 -21.49 7.20 -1.88
CA ASN A 224 -21.55 5.75 -1.68
C ASN A 224 -20.34 5.24 -0.87
N MET A 225 -19.46 6.11 -0.38
CA MET A 225 -18.26 5.74 0.38
C MET A 225 -18.47 5.92 1.88
N TYR A 226 -18.54 4.81 2.59
CA TYR A 226 -18.78 4.77 4.02
C TYR A 226 -17.50 4.48 4.79
N LEU A 227 -17.06 5.44 5.61
CA LEU A 227 -15.94 5.21 6.54
C LEU A 227 -16.36 4.16 7.59
N THR A 228 -15.64 3.03 7.64
CA THR A 228 -15.88 1.94 8.61
C THR A 228 -14.68 1.71 9.53
N GLY A 229 -13.76 2.67 9.61
CA GLY A 229 -12.60 2.64 10.49
C GLY A 229 -11.37 3.22 9.81
N VAL A 230 -10.43 2.35 9.37
CA VAL A 230 -9.27 2.75 8.54
C VAL A 230 -9.46 2.44 7.06
N VAL A 231 -10.69 2.12 6.66
CA VAL A 231 -11.09 1.92 5.27
C VAL A 231 -12.41 2.63 4.98
N PHE A 232 -12.58 3.01 3.72
CA PHE A 232 -13.88 3.33 3.13
C PHE A 232 -14.45 2.08 2.50
N GLN A 233 -15.70 1.75 2.80
CA GLN A 233 -16.47 0.71 2.12
C GLN A 233 -17.41 1.36 1.11
N TYR A 234 -17.35 0.92 -0.13
CA TYR A 234 -18.31 1.32 -1.16
C TYR A 234 -19.61 0.52 -1.01
N SER A 235 -20.74 1.20 -1.04
CA SER A 235 -22.08 0.60 -1.06
C SER A 235 -23.07 1.55 -1.74
N GLU A 236 -23.88 1.05 -2.67
CA GLU A 236 -25.00 1.82 -3.24
C GLU A 236 -26.23 1.81 -2.30
N GLU A 237 -26.24 0.87 -1.36
CA GLU A 237 -27.25 0.78 -0.30
C GLU A 237 -26.74 1.44 0.98
N ALA A 238 -27.69 1.94 1.79
CA ALA A 238 -27.38 2.52 3.09
C ALA A 238 -26.66 1.49 3.98
N LEU A 239 -25.48 1.87 4.47
CA LEU A 239 -24.64 1.04 5.33
C LEU A 239 -24.63 1.61 6.76
N ASP A 240 -24.90 0.77 7.78
CA ASP A 240 -24.64 1.13 9.17
C ASP A 240 -23.14 1.08 9.46
N ASN A 241 -22.47 2.13 9.00
CA ASN A 241 -21.04 2.27 9.14
C ASN A 241 -20.63 2.66 10.57
N LEU A 242 -21.56 3.06 11.45
CA LEU A 242 -21.24 3.29 12.87
C LEU A 242 -21.03 1.96 13.59
N SER A 243 -21.97 1.02 13.47
CA SER A 243 -21.84 -0.30 14.09
C SER A 243 -20.60 -1.05 13.59
N LEU A 244 -20.31 -0.99 12.29
CA LEU A 244 -19.09 -1.57 11.71
C LEU A 244 -17.82 -0.91 12.27
N THR A 245 -17.83 0.41 12.45
CA THR A 245 -16.69 1.15 13.05
C THR A 245 -16.49 0.74 14.51
N ILE A 246 -17.57 0.63 15.30
CA ILE A 246 -17.51 0.18 16.70
C ILE A 246 -16.90 -1.22 16.77
N ASP A 247 -17.41 -2.17 15.99
CA ASP A 247 -16.92 -3.55 15.97
C ASP A 247 -15.43 -3.62 15.58
N ASN A 248 -15.04 -2.85 14.56
CA ASN A 248 -13.66 -2.80 14.11
C ASN A 248 -12.71 -2.30 15.22
N PHE A 249 -13.00 -1.16 15.86
CA PHE A 249 -12.13 -0.57 16.87
C PHE A 249 -12.16 -1.30 18.23
N GLU A 250 -13.30 -1.84 18.63
CA GLU A 250 -13.46 -2.44 19.96
C GLU A 250 -13.13 -3.93 19.97
N ASN A 251 -13.30 -4.65 18.85
CA ASN A 251 -13.19 -6.11 18.82
C ASN A 251 -12.16 -6.67 17.83
N ARG A 252 -11.81 -5.95 16.75
CA ARG A 252 -11.02 -6.52 15.64
C ARG A 252 -9.63 -5.92 15.47
N TYR A 253 -9.44 -4.65 15.86
CA TYR A 253 -8.18 -3.96 15.66
C TYR A 253 -7.19 -4.22 16.79
N ASN A 254 -5.94 -4.40 16.40
CA ASN A 254 -4.79 -4.37 17.30
C ASN A 254 -4.34 -2.91 17.44
N LEU A 255 -4.68 -2.26 18.55
CA LEU A 255 -4.41 -0.82 18.75
C LEU A 255 -3.33 -0.53 19.80
N ASP A 256 -2.87 -1.54 20.54
CA ASP A 256 -1.91 -1.33 21.64
C ASP A 256 -0.58 -0.74 21.16
N TYR A 257 -0.19 -1.03 19.92
CA TYR A 257 1.03 -0.48 19.31
C TYR A 257 1.00 1.05 19.13
N LEU A 258 -0.19 1.66 19.16
CA LEU A 258 -0.34 3.12 19.09
C LEU A 258 0.08 3.79 20.40
N LYS A 259 0.05 3.05 21.52
CA LYS A 259 0.41 3.54 22.85
C LYS A 259 1.88 3.29 23.18
N THR A 260 2.44 2.19 22.69
CA THR A 260 3.79 1.80 23.05
C THR A 260 4.49 1.11 21.89
N ASN A 261 5.75 1.49 21.66
CA ASN A 261 6.64 0.84 20.71
C ASN A 261 7.95 0.50 21.41
N TYR A 262 8.26 -0.79 21.52
CA TYR A 262 9.46 -1.30 22.19
C TYR A 262 10.62 -1.54 21.22
N GLN A 263 10.43 -1.26 19.92
CA GLN A 263 11.43 -1.51 18.89
C GLN A 263 11.67 -0.24 18.09
N PHE A 264 12.93 -0.03 17.69
CA PHE A 264 13.24 0.96 16.67
C PHE A 264 13.20 0.31 15.30
N HIS A 265 12.43 0.89 14.37
CA HIS A 265 12.47 0.51 12.97
C HIS A 265 12.42 1.76 12.07
N PRO A 266 13.24 1.87 11.01
CA PRO A 266 13.28 3.04 10.13
C PRO A 266 11.91 3.41 9.52
N HIS A 267 11.08 2.41 9.23
CA HIS A 267 9.73 2.62 8.69
C HIS A 267 8.74 3.22 9.70
N ASP A 268 9.01 3.21 11.00
CA ASP A 268 8.02 3.67 11.99
C ASP A 268 7.64 5.15 11.79
N ALA A 269 8.60 5.98 11.37
CA ALA A 269 8.35 7.39 11.11
C ALA A 269 7.32 7.61 10.00
N ILE A 270 7.39 6.85 8.89
CA ILE A 270 6.42 6.97 7.80
C ILE A 270 5.04 6.43 8.22
N ILE A 271 5.01 5.34 8.98
CA ILE A 271 3.77 4.74 9.48
C ILE A 271 3.06 5.69 10.44
N GLN A 272 3.79 6.26 11.41
CA GLN A 272 3.24 7.19 12.40
C GLN A 272 2.75 8.49 11.77
N LYS A 273 3.51 9.04 10.81
CA LYS A 273 3.17 10.31 10.17
C LYS A 273 1.96 10.24 9.24
N TYR A 274 1.80 9.13 8.52
CA TYR A 274 0.81 9.03 7.44
C TYR A 274 -0.27 7.97 7.72
N LEU A 275 0.13 6.74 8.05
CA LEU A 275 -0.84 5.64 8.14
C LEU A 275 -1.60 5.66 9.46
N ASN A 276 -0.95 5.82 10.61
CA ASN A 276 -1.65 5.88 11.90
C ASN A 276 -2.61 7.09 11.99
N ALA A 277 -2.32 8.19 11.29
CA ALA A 277 -3.24 9.34 11.22
C ALA A 277 -4.61 8.97 10.63
N THR A 278 -4.70 7.89 9.84
CA THR A 278 -5.96 7.42 9.24
C THR A 278 -6.97 6.85 10.24
N TYR A 279 -6.57 6.51 11.48
CA TYR A 279 -7.53 6.11 12.51
C TYR A 279 -8.39 7.28 13.01
N ILE A 280 -7.88 8.52 12.91
CA ILE A 280 -8.45 9.68 13.59
C ILE A 280 -9.90 9.97 13.16
N PRO A 281 -10.26 9.95 11.86
CA PRO A 281 -11.66 10.15 11.46
C PRO A 281 -12.62 9.13 12.11
N GLY A 282 -12.22 7.86 12.14
CA GLY A 282 -13.00 6.79 12.79
C GLY A 282 -13.09 6.96 14.30
N MET A 283 -11.97 7.25 14.97
CA MET A 283 -11.93 7.50 16.41
C MET A 283 -12.77 8.73 16.82
N ASN A 284 -12.76 9.80 16.02
CA ASN A 284 -13.56 10.99 16.28
C ASN A 284 -15.06 10.69 16.17
N LYS A 285 -15.46 9.83 15.21
CA LYS A 285 -16.84 9.36 15.10
C LYS A 285 -17.26 8.57 16.35
N LEU A 286 -16.40 7.67 16.83
CA LEU A 286 -16.66 6.90 18.06
C LEU A 286 -16.72 7.77 19.31
N LYS A 287 -15.81 8.75 19.44
CA LYS A 287 -15.84 9.73 20.52
C LYS A 287 -17.19 10.44 20.59
N LYS A 288 -17.69 10.95 19.45
CA LYS A 288 -19.00 11.63 19.38
C LYS A 288 -20.13 10.69 19.79
N HIS A 289 -20.13 9.45 19.30
CA HIS A 289 -21.12 8.45 19.68
C HIS A 289 -21.12 8.17 21.18
N TYR A 290 -19.94 7.92 21.78
CA TYR A 290 -19.83 7.61 23.21
C TYR A 290 -20.15 8.81 24.11
N ALA A 291 -19.96 10.04 23.63
CA ALA A 291 -20.45 11.23 24.31
C ALA A 291 -22.00 11.26 24.34
N THR A 292 -22.65 10.89 23.23
CA THR A 292 -24.13 10.82 23.15
C THR A 292 -24.74 9.78 24.07
N VAL A 293 -24.06 8.63 24.27
CA VAL A 293 -24.52 7.57 25.19
C VAL A 293 -23.89 7.67 26.59
N GLU A 294 -23.28 8.82 26.90
CA GLU A 294 -22.71 9.16 28.21
C GLU A 294 -21.61 8.20 28.74
N ASP A 295 -20.94 7.43 27.88
CA ASP A 295 -19.77 6.60 28.26
C ASP A 295 -18.49 7.45 28.25
N GLN A 296 -18.30 8.21 29.33
CA GLN A 296 -17.15 9.11 29.50
C GLN A 296 -15.80 8.38 29.46
N ARG A 297 -15.76 7.12 29.90
CA ARG A 297 -14.53 6.31 29.86
C ARG A 297 -14.08 6.08 28.42
N LYS A 298 -15.02 5.77 27.51
CA LYS A 298 -14.70 5.59 26.09
C LYS A 298 -14.40 6.91 25.38
N VAL A 299 -15.09 8.00 25.74
CA VAL A 299 -14.73 9.35 25.25
C VAL A 299 -13.26 9.64 25.54
N GLU A 300 -12.82 9.42 26.78
CA GLU A 300 -11.44 9.67 27.19
C GLU A 300 -10.44 8.73 26.50
N LYS A 301 -10.76 7.43 26.39
CA LYS A 301 -9.94 6.45 25.63
C LYS A 301 -9.62 6.95 24.22
N TYR A 302 -10.64 7.40 23.47
CA TYR A 302 -10.44 7.86 22.10
C TYR A 302 -9.75 9.23 22.02
N ASN A 303 -10.01 10.14 22.96
CA ASN A 303 -9.26 11.39 23.07
C ASN A 303 -7.76 11.15 23.22
N GLN A 304 -7.37 10.27 24.16
CA GLN A 304 -5.97 9.95 24.42
C GLN A 304 -5.30 9.30 23.21
N LEU A 305 -5.96 8.34 22.56
CA LEU A 305 -5.43 7.69 21.36
C LEU A 305 -5.25 8.68 20.20
N MET A 306 -6.24 9.53 19.92
CA MET A 306 -6.13 10.54 18.87
C MET A 306 -4.99 11.53 19.16
N HIS A 307 -4.87 12.00 20.40
CA HIS A 307 -3.80 12.90 20.80
C HIS A 307 -2.42 12.23 20.65
N GLN A 308 -2.27 10.97 21.06
CA GLN A 308 -1.01 10.22 20.90
C GLN A 308 -0.61 10.05 19.44
N ILE A 309 -1.57 9.73 18.55
CA ILE A 309 -1.33 9.66 17.11
C ILE A 309 -0.90 11.04 16.57
N ALA A 310 -1.60 12.11 16.98
CA ALA A 310 -1.30 13.47 16.56
C ALA A 310 0.13 13.89 16.93
N VAL A 311 0.55 13.61 18.17
CA VAL A 311 1.92 13.86 18.65
C VAL A 311 2.94 13.02 17.89
N ASN A 312 2.75 11.70 17.80
CA ASN A 312 3.70 10.79 17.15
C ASN A 312 3.84 11.05 15.64
N SER A 313 2.83 11.62 15.00
CA SER A 313 2.89 11.98 13.59
C SER A 313 3.76 13.21 13.31
N GLY A 314 4.09 14.01 14.32
CA GLY A 314 4.70 15.33 14.16
C GLY A 314 3.78 16.38 13.52
N ARG A 315 2.47 16.10 13.41
CA ARG A 315 1.45 16.95 12.76
C ARG A 315 0.34 17.37 13.72
N GLN A 316 0.67 17.48 15.02
CA GLN A 316 -0.33 17.69 16.07
C GLN A 316 -1.27 18.87 15.79
N ALA A 317 -0.73 20.05 15.47
CA ALA A 317 -1.54 21.24 15.23
C ALA A 317 -2.51 21.09 14.05
N GLU A 318 -2.08 20.42 12.98
CA GLU A 318 -2.89 20.16 11.79
C GLU A 318 -4.03 19.18 12.12
N ILE A 319 -3.68 18.07 12.78
CA ILE A 319 -4.62 17.00 13.12
C ILE A 319 -5.65 17.47 14.15
N GLU A 320 -5.23 18.20 15.18
CA GLU A 320 -6.14 18.75 16.18
C GLU A 320 -7.15 19.74 15.59
N ALA A 321 -6.80 20.40 14.48
CA ALA A 321 -7.74 21.25 13.76
C ALA A 321 -8.85 20.47 13.01
N TRP A 322 -8.70 19.16 12.80
CA TRP A 322 -9.74 18.34 12.14
C TRP A 322 -10.98 18.09 13.01
N TYR A 323 -10.87 18.29 14.33
CA TYR A 323 -11.90 17.91 15.29
C TYR A 323 -12.12 18.91 16.44
N LYS A 324 -11.54 20.11 16.34
CA LYS A 324 -12.09 21.30 16.98
C LYS A 324 -13.35 21.71 16.23
#